data_AF-A0A851EIC3-F1
#
_entry.id   AF-A0A851EIC3-F1
#
_cell.length_a   1.000
_cell.length_b   1.000
_cell.length_c   1.000
_cell.angle_alpha   90.00
_cell.angle_beta   90.00
_cell.angle_gamma   90.00
#
_symmetry.space_group_name_H-M   'P 1'
#
loop_
_entity.id
_entity.type
_entity.pdbx_description
1 polymer ?
#
loop_
_entity_poly.entity_id
_entity_poly.type
_entity_poly.pdbx_seq_one_letter_code
_entity_poly.pdbx_strand_id
1 'polypeptide(L)' 'QEAKPSAEDLGDKKEGEYIKLKVIGQDSSEIHFKVKMTTHLKKLKESYCQRQ' A
#
# COMPACT_ATOMS: atom_id res chain seq x y z
N GLN A 1 -23.31 -3.24 11.32
CA GLN A 1 -23.01 -3.31 9.88
C GLN A 1 -22.13 -2.10 9.60
N GLU A 2 -20.90 -2.17 9.12
CA GLU A 2 -20.28 -3.13 8.20
C GLU A 2 -18.80 -3.32 8.58
N ALA A 3 -18.39 -4.59 8.75
CA ALA A 3 -16.99 -4.94 8.76
C ALA A 3 -16.46 -4.77 7.33
N LYS A 4 -15.60 -3.76 7.09
CA LYS A 4 -14.82 -3.67 5.85
C LYS A 4 -13.85 -4.86 5.84
N PRO A 5 -13.95 -5.79 4.88
CA PRO A 5 -13.00 -6.90 4.79
C PRO A 5 -11.76 -6.34 4.09
N SER A 6 -10.82 -5.77 4.83
CA SER A 6 -9.56 -5.29 4.25
C SER A 6 -8.57 -6.45 4.07
N ALA A 7 -8.90 -7.35 3.15
CA ALA A 7 -7.96 -8.19 2.38
C ALA A 7 -6.70 -8.70 3.12
N GLU A 8 -6.87 -9.23 4.32
CA GLU A 8 -5.81 -9.96 5.03
C GLU A 8 -5.87 -11.45 4.70
N ASP A 9 -5.78 -11.82 3.42
CA ASP A 9 -5.48 -13.22 3.04
C ASP A 9 -5.04 -13.37 1.57
N LEU A 10 -3.94 -12.73 1.17
CA LEU A 10 -3.28 -13.04 -0.11
C LEU A 10 -1.77 -13.10 0.08
N GLY A 11 -1.31 -14.24 0.62
CA GLY A 11 -0.01 -14.81 0.27
C GLY A 11 1.06 -14.74 1.36
N ASP A 12 0.97 -15.64 2.32
CA ASP A 12 1.94 -15.98 3.38
C ASP A 12 3.31 -16.49 2.86
N LYS A 13 3.56 -16.50 1.54
CA LYS A 13 4.81 -17.01 0.94
C LYS A 13 5.83 -15.94 0.52
N LYS A 14 5.51 -14.64 0.65
CA LYS A 14 6.38 -13.54 0.18
C LYS A 14 6.59 -12.41 1.19
N GLU A 15 6.47 -12.72 2.48
CA GLU A 15 6.54 -11.70 3.55
C GLU A 15 7.90 -11.00 3.62
N GLY A 16 9.00 -11.70 3.27
CA GLY A 16 10.33 -11.08 3.17
C GLY A 16 10.58 -10.28 1.88
N GLU A 17 9.74 -10.41 0.86
CA GLU A 17 9.93 -9.74 -0.44
C GLU A 17 9.11 -8.44 -0.53
N TYR A 18 8.00 -8.33 0.21
CA TYR A 18 7.08 -7.19 0.15
C TYR A 18 6.85 -6.55 1.52
N ILE A 19 6.94 -5.22 1.56
CA ILE A 19 6.66 -4.39 2.72
C ILE A 19 5.31 -3.67 2.57
N LYS A 20 4.62 -3.44 3.69
CA LYS A 20 3.42 -2.60 3.76
C LYS A 20 3.86 -1.15 4.04
N LEU A 21 3.47 -0.22 3.19
CA LEU A 21 3.71 1.22 3.36
C LEU A 21 2.38 1.95 3.52
N LYS A 22 2.30 2.81 4.53
CA LYS A 22 1.17 3.70 4.77
C LYS A 22 1.50 5.09 4.24
N VAL A 23 0.65 5.61 3.35
CA VAL A 23 0.76 6.95 2.75
C VAL A 23 -0.40 7.80 3.26
N ILE A 24 -0.08 9.00 3.74
CA ILE A 24 -1.06 9.97 4.24
C ILE A 24 -1.00 11.22 3.38
N GLY A 25 -2.14 11.56 2.77
CA GLY A 25 -2.35 12.77 1.98
C GLY A 25 -2.49 14.03 2.83
N GLN A 26 -2.40 15.20 2.20
CA GLN A 26 -2.56 16.48 2.89
C GLN A 26 -3.98 16.69 3.42
N ASP A 27 -4.95 16.13 2.71
CA ASP A 27 -6.37 16.04 3.05
C ASP A 27 -6.67 14.96 4.10
N SER A 28 -5.64 14.36 4.71
CA SER A 28 -5.72 13.23 5.64
C SER A 28 -6.24 11.92 5.03
N SER A 29 -6.28 11.80 3.70
CA SER A 29 -6.54 10.51 3.05
C SER A 29 -5.46 9.48 3.36
N GLU A 30 -5.87 8.29 3.78
CA GLU A 30 -4.97 7.19 4.12
C GLU A 30 -4.99 6.11 3.05
N ILE A 31 -3.83 5.74 2.51
CA ILE A 31 -3.69 4.67 1.53
C ILE A 31 -2.60 3.69 1.97
N HIS A 32 -2.91 2.40 1.94
CA HIS A 32 -1.96 1.32 2.22
C HIS A 32 -1.48 0.68 0.92
N PHE A 33 -0.16 0.62 0.74
CA PHE A 33 0.50 -0.04 -0.38
C PHE A 33 1.26 -1.27 0.09
N LYS A 34 1.16 -2.37 -0.67
CA LYS A 34 2.07 -3.52 -0.54
C LYS A 34 3.06 -3.46 -1.70
N VAL A 35 4.32 -3.15 -1.42
CA VAL A 35 5.36 -3.00 -2.45
C VAL A 35 6.55 -3.91 -2.17
N LYS A 36 7.27 -4.33 -3.22
CA LYS A 36 8.51 -5.08 -3.01
C LYS A 36 9.55 -4.20 -2.32
N MET A 37 10.36 -4.78 -1.42
CA MET A 37 11.42 -4.05 -0.71
C MET A 37 12.44 -3.41 -1.67
N THR A 38 12.63 -3.98 -2.86
CA THR A 38 13.52 -3.48 -3.91
C THR A 38 12.91 -2.38 -4.80
N THR A 39 11.67 -1.99 -4.56
CA THR A 39 10.96 -1.01 -5.40
C THR A 39 11.35 0.41 -5.03
N HIS A 40 11.74 1.22 -6.02
CA HIS A 40 11.99 2.65 -5.82
C HIS A 40 10.71 3.39 -5.41
N LEU A 41 10.78 4.14 -4.30
CA LEU A 41 9.66 4.96 -3.79
C LEU A 41 9.15 6.01 -4.78
N LYS A 42 9.96 6.41 -5.77
CA LYS A 42 9.53 7.32 -6.86
C LYS A 42 8.29 6.78 -7.58
N LYS A 43 8.27 5.49 -7.92
CA LYS A 43 7.14 4.85 -8.60
C LYS A 43 5.88 4.82 -7.74
N LEU A 44 6.05 4.69 -6.42
CA LEU A 44 4.95 4.75 -5.47
C LEU A 44 4.35 6.15 -5.41
N LYS A 45 5.19 7.19 -5.37
CA LYS A 45 4.72 8.60 -5.42
C LYS A 45 4.00 8.92 -6.73
N GLU A 46 4.55 8.50 -7.87
CA GLU A 46 3.92 8.67 -9.18
C GLU A 46 2.57 7.95 -9.25
N SER A 47 2.51 6.70 -8.78
CA SER A 47 1.26 5.93 -8.72
C SER A 47 0.23 6.53 -7.74
N TYR A 48 0.67 7.18 -6.67
CA TYR A 48 -0.21 7.89 -5.73
C TYR A 48 -0.78 9.14 -6.39
N CYS A 49 0.08 9.97 -6.98
CA CYS A 49 -0.30 11.21 -7.67
C CYS A 49 -1.24 10.96 -8.86
N GLN A 50 -1.12 9.82 -9.55
CA GLN A 50 -2.01 9.47 -10.66
C GLN A 50 -3.40 8.98 -10.21
N ARG A 51 -3.54 8.55 -8.95
CA ARG A 51 -4.82 8.07 -8.37
C ARG A 51 -5.57 9.15 -7.60
N GLN A 52 -4.91 10.25 -7.27
CA GLN A 52 -5.48 11.45 -6.65
C GLN A 52 -5.83 12.46 -7.73
#